data_AF-A0A182PGC4-F1
#
_entry.id   AF-A0A182PGC4-F1
#
_cell.length_a   1.000
_cell.length_b   1.000
_cell.length_c   1.000
_cell.angle_alpha   90.00
_cell.angle_beta   90.00
_cell.angle_gamma   90.00
#
_symmetry.space_group_name_H-M   'P 1'
#
loop_
_entity.id
_entity.type
_entity.pdbx_description
1 polymer ?
#
loop_
_entity_poly.entity_id
_entity_poly.type
_entity_poly.pdbx_seq_one_letter_code
_entity_poly.pdbx_strand_id
1 'polypeptide(L)'
;MLGAKTHPSKNGEPNSKLDEWCIVELQGDLDVRGDRIMAGQFIGDLLYNKYGQPILIIGHHILQGRMQKIDKPLLVMEKCDLNRAEDDADEQETTMLDISQVPMTQGSEHELDSTAHSVTSNRTVLDSTVAIEHKVVPKVEYRVRAVVRSKVLFKARPKPIIANVSKTV
;
A
#
# COMPACT_ATOMS: atom_id res chain seq x y z
N MET A 1 14.78 -13.61 35.58
CA MET A 1 13.96 -14.53 34.77
C MET A 1 13.19 -13.67 33.78
N LEU A 2 13.24 -13.79 32.46
CA LEU A 2 13.77 -14.77 31.51
C LEU A 2 14.40 -13.96 30.37
N GLY A 3 15.58 -14.35 29.88
CA GLY A 3 16.19 -13.74 28.70
C GLY A 3 15.60 -14.28 27.41
N ALA A 4 15.63 -13.48 26.36
CA ALA A 4 15.55 -13.97 24.98
C ALA A 4 16.89 -13.66 24.30
N LYS A 5 17.71 -14.71 24.15
CA LYS A 5 18.88 -14.70 23.26
C LYS A 5 18.36 -14.73 21.82
N THR A 6 18.71 -13.75 21.02
CA THR A 6 18.53 -13.82 19.56
C THR A 6 19.79 -14.44 18.96
N HIS A 7 19.63 -15.55 18.24
CA HIS A 7 20.69 -16.10 17.39
C HIS A 7 20.97 -15.14 16.22
N PRO A 8 22.25 -14.92 15.84
CA PRO A 8 22.57 -14.15 14.64
C PRO A 8 22.21 -14.96 13.39
N SER A 9 21.42 -14.36 12.49
CA SER A 9 21.15 -14.93 11.17
C SER A 9 22.46 -14.94 10.38
N LYS A 10 22.85 -16.13 9.90
CA LYS A 10 23.84 -16.25 8.83
C LYS A 10 23.19 -15.73 7.54
N ASN A 11 23.91 -14.89 6.81
CA ASN A 11 23.56 -14.21 5.56
C ASN A 11 22.94 -12.82 5.80
N GLY A 12 23.77 -11.80 5.58
CA GLY A 12 23.53 -10.39 5.89
C GLY A 12 22.58 -9.67 4.93
N GLU A 13 21.38 -10.21 4.73
CA GLU A 13 20.27 -9.38 4.27
C GLU A 13 19.54 -8.82 5.51
N PRO A 14 19.33 -7.49 5.62
CA PRO A 14 18.50 -6.97 6.68
C PRO A 14 17.11 -7.56 6.50
N ASN A 15 16.64 -8.32 7.49
CA ASN A 15 15.24 -8.72 7.61
C ASN A 15 14.42 -7.43 7.53
N SER A 16 13.94 -7.07 6.34
CA SER A 16 13.42 -5.73 6.05
C SER A 16 12.05 -5.64 6.70
N LYS A 17 12.07 -5.29 7.99
CA LYS A 17 10.86 -5.03 8.75
C LYS A 17 10.16 -3.87 8.04
N LEU A 18 9.03 -4.17 7.41
CA LEU A 18 8.17 -3.17 6.79
C LEU A 18 7.84 -2.09 7.82
N ASP A 19 7.84 -0.83 7.37
CA ASP A 19 7.43 0.29 8.20
C ASP A 19 6.01 0.09 8.69
N GLU A 20 5.75 0.51 9.94
CA GLU A 20 4.42 0.51 10.52
C GLU A 20 3.89 1.93 10.58
N TRP A 21 2.84 2.20 9.79
CA TRP A 21 2.18 3.50 9.74
C TRP A 21 0.88 3.47 10.54
N CYS A 22 0.42 4.65 10.94
CA CYS A 22 -0.85 4.84 11.64
C CYS A 22 -1.74 5.79 10.83
N ILE A 23 -3.01 5.45 10.70
CA ILE A 23 -4.01 6.33 10.06
C ILE A 23 -4.54 7.32 11.09
N VAL A 24 -4.72 8.57 10.70
CA VAL A 24 -5.54 9.54 11.43
C VAL A 24 -6.90 9.64 10.74
N GLU A 25 -7.96 9.22 11.43
CA GLU A 25 -9.35 9.23 10.94
C GLU A 25 -10.16 10.31 11.66
N LEU A 26 -10.71 11.25 10.90
CA LEU A 26 -11.59 12.32 11.38
C LEU A 26 -13.00 12.12 10.82
N GLN A 27 -14.02 12.35 11.64
CA GLN A 27 -15.40 12.41 11.18
C GLN A 27 -15.78 13.83 10.75
N GLY A 28 -16.04 14.01 9.46
CA GLY A 28 -16.35 15.30 8.83
C GLY A 28 -15.29 15.68 7.80
N ASP A 29 -15.36 16.92 7.33
CA ASP A 29 -14.46 17.44 6.31
C ASP A 29 -13.36 18.31 6.93
N LEU A 30 -12.18 18.31 6.30
CA LEU A 30 -11.09 19.19 6.66
C LEU A 30 -11.01 20.34 5.65
N ASP A 31 -11.45 21.52 6.07
CA ASP A 31 -11.40 22.72 5.25
C ASP A 31 -10.07 23.46 5.39
N VAL A 32 -9.40 23.70 4.26
CA VAL A 32 -8.26 24.61 4.17
C VAL A 32 -8.74 25.98 3.72
N ARG A 33 -8.30 27.04 4.41
CA ARG A 33 -8.67 28.40 4.05
C ARG A 33 -7.95 28.84 2.77
N GLY A 34 -8.71 29.37 1.82
CA GLY A 34 -8.21 29.89 0.54
C GLY A 34 -7.96 28.79 -0.50
N ASP A 35 -7.33 29.16 -1.61
CA ASP A 35 -7.08 28.25 -2.75
C ASP A 35 -5.77 27.45 -2.58
N ARG A 36 -5.65 26.80 -1.44
CA ARG A 36 -4.39 26.23 -0.94
C ARG A 36 -4.47 24.70 -0.99
N ILE A 37 -3.48 24.07 -1.62
CA ILE A 37 -3.35 22.60 -1.62
C ILE A 37 -2.97 22.13 -0.21
N MET A 38 -3.69 21.13 0.33
CA MET A 38 -3.46 20.63 1.70
C MET A 38 -2.08 20.00 1.90
N ALA A 39 -1.51 19.43 0.84
CA ALA A 39 -0.23 18.74 0.87
C ALA A 39 0.89 19.68 1.34
N GLY A 40 1.70 19.20 2.30
CA GLY A 40 2.82 19.95 2.86
C GLY A 40 2.43 21.08 3.81
N GLN A 41 1.14 21.25 4.13
CA GLN A 41 0.70 22.28 5.08
C GLN A 41 0.71 21.79 6.51
N PHE A 42 1.08 22.69 7.42
CA PHE A 42 0.86 22.50 8.83
C PHE A 42 -0.63 22.60 9.13
N ILE A 43 -1.23 21.49 9.56
CA ILE A 43 -2.66 21.40 9.86
C ILE A 43 -2.92 21.58 11.38
N GLY A 44 -1.99 21.14 12.23
CA GLY A 44 -2.15 21.22 13.67
C GLY A 44 -1.25 20.26 14.46
N ASP A 45 -1.52 20.18 15.76
CA ASP A 45 -0.73 19.40 16.72
C ASP A 45 -1.46 18.13 17.17
N LEU A 46 -0.78 16.99 17.13
CA LEU A 46 -1.24 15.73 17.72
C LEU A 46 -0.47 15.43 19.00
N LEU A 47 -1.18 15.47 20.13
CA LEU A 47 -0.64 15.29 21.47
C LEU A 47 -1.20 14.01 22.09
N TYR A 48 -0.44 13.38 22.98
CA TYR A 48 -0.93 12.27 23.80
C TYR A 48 -0.93 12.68 25.25
N ASN A 49 -2.06 12.47 25.94
CA ASN A 49 -2.10 12.68 27.38
C ASN A 49 -1.41 11.51 28.12
N LYS A 50 -1.24 11.65 29.45
CA LYS A 50 -0.60 10.62 30.30
C LYS A 50 -1.32 9.26 30.30
N TYR A 51 -2.57 9.20 29.81
CA TYR A 51 -3.35 7.98 29.67
C TYR A 51 -3.26 7.38 28.26
N GLY A 52 -2.40 7.94 27.39
CA GLY A 52 -2.24 7.50 25.99
C GLY A 52 -3.40 7.89 25.07
N GLN A 53 -4.28 8.81 25.50
CA GLN A 53 -5.36 9.28 24.63
C GLN A 53 -4.84 10.39 23.70
N PRO A 54 -5.07 10.26 22.38
CA PRO A 54 -4.68 11.26 21.40
C PRO A 54 -5.62 12.48 21.45
N ILE A 55 -5.03 13.66 21.37
CA ILE A 55 -5.70 14.96 21.34
C ILE A 55 -5.16 15.71 20.13
N LEU A 56 -6.03 16.09 19.21
CA LEU A 56 -5.68 16.80 17.99
C LEU A 56 -6.18 18.24 18.06
N ILE A 57 -5.28 19.19 17.88
CA ILE A 57 -5.55 20.63 17.86
C ILE A 57 -5.41 21.10 16.42
N ILE A 58 -6.50 21.49 15.77
CA ILE A 58 -6.52 21.97 14.38
C ILE A 58 -7.28 23.29 14.34
N GLY A 59 -6.61 24.35 13.89
CA GLY A 59 -7.17 25.71 13.91
C GLY A 59 -7.68 26.08 15.31
N HIS A 60 -8.98 26.35 15.44
CA HIS A 60 -9.64 26.70 16.70
C HIS A 60 -10.33 25.51 17.40
N HIS A 61 -10.10 24.29 16.92
CA HIS A 61 -10.76 23.10 17.40
C HIS A 61 -9.82 22.20 18.19
N ILE A 62 -10.34 21.61 19.25
CA ILE A 62 -9.73 20.49 19.98
C ILE A 62 -10.59 19.24 19.80
N LEU A 63 -9.98 18.17 19.33
CA LEU A 63 -10.60 16.87 19.11
C LEU A 63 -9.95 15.86 20.05
N GLN A 64 -10.78 15.17 20.83
CA GLN A 64 -10.34 14.06 21.68
C GLN A 64 -10.58 12.76 20.93
N GLY A 65 -9.51 11.99 20.73
CA GLY A 65 -9.54 10.75 19.99
C GLY A 65 -9.25 9.52 20.85
N ARG A 66 -9.13 8.39 20.18
CA ARG A 66 -8.70 7.12 20.77
C ARG A 66 -7.84 6.33 19.79
N MET A 67 -6.92 5.52 20.30
CA MET A 67 -6.28 4.48 19.50
C MET A 67 -7.28 3.34 19.24
N GLN A 68 -7.39 2.90 18.00
CA GLN A 68 -8.23 1.76 17.61
C GLN A 68 -7.41 0.78 16.78
N LYS A 69 -7.40 -0.49 17.18
CA LYS A 69 -6.84 -1.59 16.38
C LYS A 69 -7.73 -1.83 15.15
N ILE A 70 -7.10 -2.13 14.02
CA ILE A 70 -7.79 -2.53 12.80
C ILE A 70 -7.74 -4.06 12.72
N ASP A 71 -8.91 -4.71 12.66
CA ASP A 71 -9.00 -6.18 12.67
C ASP A 71 -8.36 -6.80 11.42
N LYS A 72 -8.48 -6.11 10.29
CA LYS A 72 -7.83 -6.44 9.02
C LYS A 72 -6.76 -5.40 8.72
N PRO A 73 -5.47 -5.68 9.02
CA PRO A 73 -4.38 -4.75 8.71
C PRO A 73 -4.39 -4.33 7.24
N LEU A 74 -4.06 -3.06 7.00
CA LEU A 74 -4.04 -2.49 5.65
C LEU A 74 -2.61 -2.40 5.14
N LEU A 75 -2.43 -2.59 3.84
CA LEU A 75 -1.16 -2.35 3.17
C LEU A 75 -1.18 -0.97 2.54
N VAL A 76 -0.15 -0.17 2.79
CA VAL A 76 0.06 1.08 2.06
C VAL A 76 0.88 0.76 0.84
N MET A 77 0.31 1.03 -0.33
CA MET A 77 0.94 0.76 -1.62
C MET A 77 0.97 2.05 -2.42
N GLU A 78 2.06 2.25 -3.14
CA GLU A 78 2.22 3.32 -4.10
C GLU A 78 2.17 2.72 -5.51
N LYS A 79 1.33 3.29 -6.38
CA LYS A 79 1.29 2.92 -7.80
C LYS A 79 2.50 3.52 -8.50
N CYS A 80 3.26 2.70 -9.20
CA CYS A 80 4.38 3.10 -10.03
C CYS A 80 3.93 3.15 -11.49
N ASP A 81 4.03 4.30 -12.14
CA ASP A 81 3.80 4.43 -13.57
C ASP A 81 5.13 4.25 -14.32
N LEU A 82 5.23 3.21 -15.15
CA LEU A 82 6.44 2.90 -15.92
C LEU A 82 6.73 3.91 -17.05
N ASN A 83 5.77 4.77 -17.40
CA ASN A 83 5.90 5.74 -18.49
C ASN A 83 6.66 7.02 -18.11
N ARG A 84 7.18 7.13 -16.89
CA ARG A 84 7.96 8.31 -16.44
C ARG A 84 9.48 8.11 -16.53
N ALA A 85 9.95 6.93 -16.92
CA ALA A 85 11.37 6.59 -16.95
C ALA A 85 12.00 6.60 -18.35
N GLU A 86 11.23 6.86 -19.41
CA GLU A 86 11.72 6.76 -20.80
C GLU A 86 11.97 8.12 -21.51
N ASP A 87 11.87 9.26 -20.81
CA ASP A 87 12.12 10.59 -21.41
C ASP A 87 13.59 11.03 -21.41
N ASP A 88 14.54 10.20 -20.96
CA ASP A 88 15.95 10.62 -20.77
C ASP A 88 17.01 9.53 -21.04
N ALA A 89 16.73 8.53 -21.89
CA ALA A 89 17.75 7.59 -22.34
C ALA A 89 17.67 7.34 -23.84
N ASP A 90 18.76 7.70 -24.51
CA ASP A 90 19.02 7.63 -25.94
C ASP A 90 18.59 6.32 -26.62
N GLU A 91 18.23 6.47 -27.89
CA GLU A 91 18.01 5.43 -28.88
C GLU A 91 19.10 4.35 -28.83
N GLN A 92 18.75 3.11 -28.49
CA GLN A 92 18.96 1.88 -29.30
C GLN A 92 18.82 0.60 -28.46
N GLU A 93 18.19 -0.39 -29.11
CA GLU A 93 18.30 -1.84 -28.85
C GLU A 93 17.45 -2.44 -27.71
N THR A 94 16.13 -2.51 -27.92
CA THR A 94 15.34 -3.59 -27.31
C THR A 94 15.47 -4.86 -28.15
N THR A 95 16.15 -5.82 -27.57
CA THR A 95 16.38 -7.17 -28.05
C THR A 95 15.08 -7.87 -28.43
N MET A 96 14.92 -8.15 -29.72
CA MET A 96 13.83 -8.98 -30.25
C MET A 96 14.12 -10.46 -29.95
N LEU A 97 13.26 -11.12 -29.18
CA LEU A 97 13.27 -12.58 -29.07
C LEU A 97 12.32 -13.17 -30.12
N ASP A 98 12.89 -13.56 -31.25
CA ASP A 98 12.23 -14.32 -32.32
C ASP A 98 12.08 -15.79 -31.88
N ILE A 99 10.84 -16.23 -31.65
CA ILE A 99 10.51 -17.64 -31.40
C ILE A 99 9.71 -18.12 -32.62
N SER A 100 10.42 -18.45 -33.70
CA SER A 100 9.85 -19.09 -34.88
C SER A 100 10.76 -20.20 -35.40
N GLN A 101 10.96 -21.26 -34.61
CA GLN A 101 11.36 -22.56 -35.16
C GLN A 101 11.10 -23.69 -34.15
N VAL A 102 9.87 -24.20 -34.14
CA VAL A 102 9.59 -25.59 -33.74
C VAL A 102 8.74 -26.22 -34.85
N PRO A 103 9.17 -27.33 -35.48
CA PRO A 103 8.42 -27.93 -36.57
C PRO A 103 7.11 -28.54 -36.06
N MET A 104 6.00 -28.21 -36.71
CA MET A 104 4.70 -28.85 -36.55
C MET A 104 4.81 -30.32 -37.02
N THR A 105 4.93 -31.28 -36.11
CA THR A 105 4.67 -32.69 -36.44
C THR A 105 3.16 -32.91 -36.47
N GLN A 106 2.65 -33.24 -37.67
CA GLN A 106 1.26 -33.63 -37.91
C GLN A 106 0.89 -34.83 -37.01
N GLY A 107 -0.21 -34.68 -36.27
CA GLY A 107 -0.79 -35.73 -35.43
C GLY A 107 -2.23 -36.04 -35.83
N SER A 108 -2.39 -37.10 -36.62
CA SER A 108 -3.55 -38.01 -36.68
C SER A 108 -2.90 -39.34 -37.05
N GLU A 109 -2.99 -40.45 -36.32
CA GLU A 109 -4.14 -41.07 -35.65
C GLU A 109 -3.63 -42.03 -34.54
N HIS A 110 -4.60 -42.67 -33.87
CA HIS A 110 -4.54 -43.91 -33.10
C HIS A 110 -4.64 -43.85 -31.56
N GLU A 111 -5.78 -44.39 -31.11
CA GLU A 111 -6.17 -44.73 -29.74
C GLU A 111 -5.25 -45.80 -29.12
N LEU A 112 -5.11 -45.80 -27.78
CA LEU A 112 -5.45 -46.92 -26.87
C LEU A 112 -4.96 -46.68 -25.41
N ASP A 113 -5.93 -46.87 -24.50
CA ASP A 113 -5.92 -47.46 -23.15
C ASP A 113 -4.99 -46.97 -21.98
N SER A 114 -5.69 -46.67 -20.88
CA SER A 114 -5.39 -46.64 -19.44
C SER A 114 -3.97 -46.95 -18.94
N THR A 115 -3.47 -46.14 -17.99
CA THR A 115 -3.15 -46.55 -16.59
C THR A 115 -2.46 -45.41 -15.81
N ALA A 116 -3.08 -45.04 -14.68
CA ALA A 116 -2.50 -44.54 -13.43
C ALA A 116 -1.70 -43.21 -13.36
N HIS A 117 -2.19 -42.39 -12.41
CA HIS A 117 -1.45 -41.58 -11.43
C HIS A 117 -1.21 -40.08 -11.69
N SER A 118 -1.76 -39.32 -10.73
CA SER A 118 -1.09 -38.24 -10.00
C SER A 118 -1.25 -36.82 -10.54
N VAL A 119 -2.03 -36.06 -9.76
CA VAL A 119 -1.84 -34.64 -9.42
C VAL A 119 -2.00 -33.66 -10.58
N THR A 120 -3.10 -32.91 -10.58
CA THR A 120 -3.02 -31.54 -11.08
C THR A 120 -4.08 -30.64 -10.47
N SER A 121 -3.56 -29.65 -9.77
CA SER A 121 -4.16 -28.40 -9.35
C SER A 121 -5.21 -27.89 -10.34
N ASN A 122 -6.42 -27.66 -9.85
CA ASN A 122 -7.41 -26.83 -10.54
C ASN A 122 -6.90 -25.38 -10.57
N ARG A 123 -6.00 -25.06 -11.50
CA ARG A 123 -5.69 -23.69 -11.88
C ARG A 123 -6.51 -23.38 -13.13
N THR A 124 -7.64 -22.72 -12.90
CA THR A 124 -8.61 -22.31 -13.90
C THR A 124 -7.90 -21.57 -15.05
N VAL A 125 -7.95 -22.17 -16.23
CA VAL A 125 -7.45 -21.69 -17.53
C VAL A 125 -8.37 -20.59 -18.10
N LEU A 126 -8.51 -19.48 -17.39
CA LEU A 126 -9.43 -18.40 -17.77
C LEU A 126 -8.75 -17.08 -18.14
N ASP A 127 -7.48 -17.08 -18.55
CA ASP A 127 -6.79 -15.83 -18.92
C ASP A 127 -6.05 -15.90 -20.26
N SER A 128 -6.50 -16.75 -21.19
CA SER A 128 -5.82 -16.89 -22.50
C SER A 128 -6.79 -17.04 -23.66
N THR A 129 -7.73 -16.10 -23.77
CA THR A 129 -8.40 -15.79 -25.05
C THR A 129 -8.54 -14.27 -25.19
N VAL A 130 -7.40 -13.58 -25.37
CA VAL A 130 -7.41 -12.21 -25.90
C VAL A 130 -6.88 -12.28 -27.32
N ALA A 131 -7.79 -11.96 -28.25
CA ALA A 131 -7.50 -11.80 -29.66
C ALA A 131 -6.31 -10.86 -29.88
N ILE A 132 -5.49 -11.23 -30.86
CA ILE A 132 -4.33 -10.49 -31.33
C ILE A 132 -4.81 -9.15 -31.89
N GLU A 133 -4.76 -8.12 -31.08
CA GLU A 133 -4.72 -6.72 -31.51
C GLU A 133 -3.55 -6.06 -30.78
N HIS A 134 -2.77 -5.26 -31.51
CA HIS A 134 -1.59 -4.53 -31.04
C HIS A 134 -1.99 -3.46 -29.98
N LYS A 135 -2.39 -3.93 -28.80
CA LYS A 135 -2.72 -3.09 -27.66
C LYS A 135 -1.68 -3.38 -26.58
N VAL A 136 -0.69 -2.50 -26.49
CA VAL A 136 0.26 -2.47 -25.38
C VAL A 136 -0.55 -2.52 -24.09
N VAL A 137 -0.52 -3.64 -23.37
CA VAL A 137 -1.12 -3.73 -22.04
C VAL A 137 -0.22 -2.90 -21.13
N PRO A 138 -0.69 -1.79 -20.56
CA PRO A 138 0.14 -0.98 -19.70
C PRO A 138 0.57 -1.82 -18.50
N LYS A 139 1.88 -2.03 -18.35
CA LYS A 139 2.44 -2.69 -17.17
C LYS A 139 2.26 -1.73 -15.99
N VAL A 140 1.56 -2.18 -14.94
CA VAL A 140 1.38 -1.42 -13.70
C VAL A 140 2.12 -2.14 -12.59
N GLU A 141 3.00 -1.43 -11.90
CA GLU A 141 3.71 -1.95 -10.74
C GLU A 141 3.25 -1.22 -9.48
N TYR A 142 3.32 -1.89 -8.33
CA TYR A 142 3.02 -1.28 -7.04
C TYR A 142 4.15 -1.53 -6.06
N ARG A 143 4.58 -0.48 -5.37
CA ARG A 143 5.56 -0.56 -4.30
C ARG A 143 4.86 -0.59 -2.95
N VAL A 144 5.11 -1.64 -2.17
CA VAL A 144 4.66 -1.73 -0.78
C VAL A 144 5.48 -0.76 0.07
N ARG A 145 4.80 0.14 0.79
CA ARG A 145 5.42 1.16 1.62
C ARG A 145 5.37 0.83 3.11
N ALA A 146 4.22 0.40 3.61
CA ALA A 146 4.02 0.18 5.05
C ALA A 146 2.84 -0.75 5.32
N VAL A 147 2.76 -1.25 6.56
CA VAL A 147 1.57 -1.90 7.11
C VAL A 147 0.89 -0.99 8.13
N VAL A 148 -0.44 -0.95 8.12
CA VAL A 148 -1.25 -0.23 9.12
C VAL A 148 -2.04 -1.22 9.94
N ARG A 149 -1.78 -1.27 11.25
CA ARG A 149 -2.49 -2.15 12.20
C ARG A 149 -3.40 -1.39 13.17
N SER A 150 -3.22 -0.07 13.25
CA SER A 150 -3.99 0.79 14.13
C SER A 150 -4.28 2.14 13.48
N LYS A 151 -5.31 2.80 14.00
CA LYS A 151 -5.69 4.16 13.64
C LYS A 151 -5.92 5.00 14.88
N VAL A 152 -5.59 6.28 14.80
CA VAL A 152 -6.08 7.33 15.69
C VAL A 152 -7.45 7.76 15.19
N LEU A 153 -8.47 7.64 16.02
CA LEU A 153 -9.84 7.92 15.64
C LEU A 153 -10.42 9.11 16.40
N PHE A 154 -10.88 10.13 15.66
CA PHE A 154 -11.57 11.32 16.15
C PHE A 154 -13.04 11.33 15.66
N LYS A 155 -13.96 10.76 16.44
CA LYS A 155 -15.40 10.71 16.12
C LYS A 155 -16.26 11.75 16.83
N ALA A 156 -15.76 12.30 17.94
CA ALA A 156 -16.50 13.29 18.70
C ALA A 156 -16.52 14.63 17.94
N ARG A 157 -17.61 15.39 18.10
CA ARG A 157 -17.71 16.75 17.55
C ARG A 157 -16.53 17.60 18.04
N PRO A 158 -15.88 18.37 17.15
CA PRO A 158 -14.80 19.27 17.54
C PRO A 158 -15.26 20.27 18.61
N LYS A 159 -14.49 20.41 19.69
CA LYS A 159 -14.78 21.38 20.75
C LYS A 159 -14.03 22.68 20.42
N PRO A 160 -14.63 23.86 20.66
CA PRO A 160 -13.90 25.12 20.54
C PRO A 160 -12.84 25.21 21.63
N ILE A 161 -11.71 25.84 21.31
CA ILE A 161 -10.68 26.18 22.30
C ILE A 161 -11.15 27.42 23.07
N ILE A 162 -11.41 27.28 24.37
CA ILE A 162 -11.75 28.40 25.24
C ILE A 162 -10.48 28.86 25.95
N ALA A 163 -9.92 30.00 25.52
CA ALA A 163 -8.84 30.65 26.24
C ALA A 163 -9.44 31.59 27.29
N ASN A 164 -9.29 31.28 28.58
CA ASN A 164 -9.55 32.26 29.63
C ASN A 164 -8.30 33.12 29.79
N VAL A 165 -8.24 34.22 29.03
CA VAL A 165 -7.21 35.25 29.26
C VAL A 165 -7.66 36.10 30.44
N SER A 166 -6.95 36.00 31.56
CA SER A 166 -7.16 36.92 32.69
C SER A 166 -7.01 38.35 32.16
N LYS A 167 -8.07 39.15 32.28
CA LYS A 167 -7.97 40.58 32.00
C LYS A 167 -6.96 41.15 32.99
N THR A 168 -5.84 41.65 32.50
CA THR A 168 -4.97 42.52 33.30
C THR A 168 -5.79 43.77 33.59
N VAL A 169 -6.16 43.95 34.86
CA VAL A 169 -6.73 45.19 35.40
C VAL A 169 -5.59 46.12 35.78
#